data_AF-A0A832HRU1-F1
#
_entry.id   AF-A0A832HRU1-F1
#
_cell.length_a   1.000
_cell.length_b   1.000
_cell.length_c   1.000
_cell.angle_alpha   90.00
_cell.angle_beta   90.00
_cell.angle_gamma   90.00
#
_symmetry.space_group_name_H-M   'P 1'
#
loop_
_entity.id
_entity.type
_entity.pdbx_description
1 polymer ?
#
loop_
_entity_poly.entity_id
_entity_poly.type
_entity_poly.pdbx_seq_one_letter_code
_entity_poly.pdbx_strand_id
1 'polypeptide(L)'
;MAIDRMQTSRFELKYLVSEDAALRIRDFVRGYLDLDEYSACQPNLSYPVHSLYLDSEDLLTYWETINGTKNRFKLRLRYYSLDANSPVFFEIKRRMNNCILKQRGGVRQSMPPQFSCDDFIHLPALAKKLLDPANPAGKFLLARLASETRSMLAVCGNGGQDAELRQRLAKDFNAVLGGPALIECPGFPAVKSRVVERFLKNDSNGVQSNERLNRILIEETFQGEISQWIENPVEFLLRGNYPRRDFLVSRTEKAFVALQRFTEYLHAIRAAPRVHIAYEREAYVNENDSVRVTLDRNVRATPNTAFTPKMEMDDPQYSYRPMVILELKFTDRFPNWFRELVRVFNVMQRGAAKYVSSIQAIGTCPRYGIRAIGAITPVVLEESFNDVD
;
A
#
# COMPACT_ATOMS: atom_id res chain seq x y z
N MET A 1 -15.60 29.53 4.43
CA MET A 1 -14.45 29.52 3.50
C MET A 1 -13.33 28.73 4.15
N ALA A 2 -13.02 27.54 3.64
CA ALA A 2 -11.91 26.75 4.16
C ALA A 2 -10.61 27.48 3.82
N ILE A 3 -9.88 27.87 4.86
CA ILE A 3 -8.54 28.45 4.71
C ILE A 3 -7.69 27.36 4.06
N ASP A 4 -7.32 27.59 2.80
CA ASP A 4 -6.29 26.83 2.10
C ASP A 4 -5.00 27.00 2.90
N ARG A 5 -4.72 26.06 3.80
CA ARG A 5 -3.43 25.95 4.47
C ARG A 5 -2.45 25.48 3.42
N MET A 6 -1.89 26.47 2.71
CA MET A 6 -0.65 26.45 1.95
C MET A 6 0.25 25.34 2.52
N GLN A 7 0.58 24.34 1.69
CA GLN A 7 1.41 23.19 2.09
C GLN A 7 2.60 23.69 2.92
N THR A 8 2.57 23.43 4.23
CA THR A 8 3.67 23.76 5.11
C THR A 8 4.90 23.01 4.60
N SER A 9 5.89 23.74 4.10
CA SER A 9 7.08 23.16 3.51
C SER A 9 7.83 22.39 4.60
N ARG A 10 7.91 21.07 4.46
CA ARG A 10 8.66 20.20 5.36
C ARG A 10 10.08 20.00 4.82
N PHE A 11 11.06 20.36 5.63
CA PHE A 11 12.48 20.12 5.36
C PHE A 11 12.91 18.77 5.93
N GLU A 12 13.86 18.11 5.27
CA GLU A 12 14.43 16.82 5.68
C GLU A 12 15.95 16.87 5.51
N LEU A 13 16.68 16.88 6.62
CA LEU A 13 18.14 16.81 6.64
C LEU A 13 18.58 15.44 7.13
N LYS A 14 19.68 14.94 6.59
CA LYS A 14 20.17 13.59 6.87
C LYS A 14 21.65 13.61 7.24
N TYR A 15 22.02 12.71 8.13
CA TYR A 15 23.37 12.55 8.66
C TYR A 15 23.66 11.06 8.83
N LEU A 16 24.93 10.70 8.80
CA LEU A 16 25.41 9.37 9.18
C LEU A 16 26.20 9.53 10.48
N VAL A 17 25.81 8.77 11.51
CA VAL A 17 26.42 8.85 12.85
C VAL A 17 26.81 7.45 13.33
N SER A 18 27.79 7.34 14.22
CA SER A 18 28.08 6.07 14.91
C SER A 18 26.95 5.70 15.87
N GLU A 19 26.88 4.43 16.29
CA GLU A 19 25.90 3.99 17.28
C GLU A 19 26.06 4.75 18.62
N ASP A 20 27.30 4.95 19.10
CA ASP A 20 27.55 5.73 20.32
C ASP A 20 27.04 7.17 20.21
N ALA A 21 27.21 7.80 19.04
CA ALA A 21 26.66 9.13 18.80
C ALA A 21 25.14 9.09 18.76
N ALA A 22 24.53 8.08 18.13
CA ALA A 22 23.08 7.90 18.08
C ALA A 22 22.46 7.77 19.49
N LEU A 23 23.09 7.02 20.39
CA LEU A 23 22.64 6.88 21.78
C LEU A 23 22.71 8.20 22.56
N ARG A 24 23.79 8.98 22.39
CA ARG A 24 23.87 10.31 23.03
C ARG A 24 22.88 11.32 22.42
N ILE A 25 22.66 11.26 21.10
CA ILE A 25 21.67 12.07 20.40
C ILE A 25 20.27 11.73 20.91
N ARG A 26 19.96 10.45 21.10
CA ARG A 26 18.70 9.99 21.68
C ARG A 26 18.43 10.66 23.03
N ASP A 27 19.41 10.62 23.92
CA ASP A 27 19.26 11.19 25.26
C ASP A 27 19.08 12.71 25.21
N PHE A 28 19.76 13.39 24.27
CA PHE A 28 19.55 14.83 24.00
C PHE A 28 18.14 15.13 23.46
N VAL A 29 17.66 14.35 22.49
CA VAL A 29 16.38 14.57 21.81
C VAL A 29 15.18 14.38 22.74
N ARG A 30 15.28 13.46 23.72
CA ARG A 30 14.22 13.23 24.73
C ARG A 30 13.89 14.45 25.59
N GLY A 31 14.80 15.42 25.68
CA GLY A 31 14.51 16.70 26.34
C GLY A 31 13.59 17.63 25.54
N TYR A 32 13.33 17.33 24.26
CA TYR A 32 12.60 18.20 23.34
C TYR A 32 11.40 17.52 22.65
N LEU A 33 11.45 16.20 22.48
CA LEU A 33 10.47 15.43 21.71
C LEU A 33 10.09 14.14 22.45
N ASP A 34 8.85 13.72 22.24
CA ASP A 34 8.33 12.45 22.75
C ASP A 34 8.58 11.32 21.75
N LEU A 35 8.58 10.08 22.24
CA LEU A 35 8.60 8.91 21.37
C LEU A 35 7.32 8.86 20.52
N ASP A 36 7.45 8.41 19.27
CA ASP A 36 6.25 8.09 18.51
C ASP A 36 5.55 6.85 19.09
N GLU A 37 4.25 6.79 18.85
CA GLU A 37 3.33 5.71 19.26
C GLU A 37 3.84 4.29 18.90
N TYR A 38 4.63 4.16 17.83
CA TYR A 38 5.21 2.89 17.40
C TYR A 38 6.49 2.53 18.17
N SER A 39 7.32 3.51 18.55
CA SER A 39 8.57 3.28 19.29
C SER A 39 8.30 3.03 20.78
N ALA A 40 7.31 3.71 21.36
CA ALA A 40 7.07 3.70 22.81
C ALA A 40 6.83 2.31 23.41
N CYS A 41 6.21 1.41 22.64
CA CYS A 41 5.84 0.08 23.11
C CYS A 41 6.84 -1.03 22.73
N GLN A 42 8.03 -0.68 22.21
CA GLN A 42 8.94 -1.65 21.61
C GLN A 42 10.26 -1.80 22.37
N PRO A 43 10.86 -3.01 22.37
CA PRO A 43 12.21 -3.20 22.86
C PRO A 43 13.20 -2.25 22.17
N ASN A 44 14.12 -1.67 22.94
CA ASN A 44 15.10 -0.67 22.46
C ASN A 44 14.49 0.55 21.76
N LEU A 45 13.20 0.83 21.96
CA LEU A 45 12.49 1.97 21.38
C LEU A 45 12.52 2.00 19.85
N SER A 46 12.61 0.82 19.24
CA SER A 46 12.73 0.69 17.79
C SER A 46 11.76 -0.34 17.24
N TYR A 47 11.20 -0.06 16.06
CA TYR A 47 10.28 -0.95 15.36
C TYR A 47 10.75 -1.25 13.94
N PRO A 48 10.44 -2.44 13.40
CA PRO A 48 10.77 -2.77 12.03
C PRO A 48 9.93 -1.95 11.05
N VAL A 49 10.57 -1.45 10.00
CA VAL A 49 9.91 -0.80 8.87
C VAL A 49 10.27 -1.54 7.61
N HIS A 50 9.26 -2.06 6.91
CA HIS A 50 9.45 -2.73 5.63
C HIS A 50 8.95 -1.85 4.49
N SER A 51 9.65 -1.89 3.36
CA SER A 51 9.23 -1.21 2.15
C SER A 51 9.59 -2.03 0.92
N LEU A 52 8.60 -2.28 0.06
CA LEU A 52 8.80 -2.88 -1.27
C LEU A 52 8.86 -1.75 -2.30
N TYR A 53 10.02 -1.53 -2.89
CA TYR A 53 10.23 -0.52 -3.93
C TYR A 53 9.88 -1.09 -5.30
N LEU A 54 9.21 -0.26 -6.09
CA LEU A 54 8.84 -0.56 -7.46
C LEU A 54 9.67 0.32 -8.39
N ASP A 55 10.12 -0.28 -9.49
CA ASP A 55 10.83 0.41 -10.56
C ASP A 55 10.60 -0.32 -11.89
N SER A 56 10.92 0.35 -12.98
CA SER A 56 10.96 -0.27 -14.31
C SER A 56 12.04 -1.36 -14.39
N GLU A 57 12.06 -2.11 -15.48
CA GLU A 57 13.05 -3.17 -15.69
C GLU A 57 14.47 -2.66 -15.83
N ASP A 58 14.63 -1.50 -16.44
CA ASP A 58 15.88 -0.76 -16.63
C ASP A 58 16.28 0.10 -15.42
N LEU A 59 15.52 0.03 -14.31
CA LEU A 59 15.77 0.78 -13.07
C LEU A 59 15.76 2.31 -13.28
N LEU A 60 14.75 2.83 -13.98
CA LEU A 60 14.62 4.25 -14.32
C LEU A 60 14.74 5.16 -13.08
N THR A 61 14.00 4.89 -11.99
CA THR A 61 14.00 5.79 -10.82
C THR A 61 15.31 5.72 -10.02
N TYR A 62 16.03 4.61 -10.11
CA TYR A 62 17.41 4.49 -9.64
C TYR A 62 18.33 5.42 -10.43
N TRP A 63 18.34 5.33 -11.76
CA TRP A 63 19.21 6.16 -12.61
C TRP A 63 18.87 7.64 -12.53
N GLU A 64 17.59 8.02 -12.48
CA GLU A 64 17.18 9.40 -12.23
C GLU A 64 17.73 9.96 -10.90
N THR A 65 17.87 9.10 -9.88
CA THR A 65 18.45 9.51 -8.59
C THR A 65 19.96 9.70 -8.71
N ILE A 66 20.67 8.78 -9.38
CA ILE A 66 22.12 8.83 -9.60
C ILE A 66 22.50 10.04 -10.46
N ASN A 67 21.79 10.25 -11.57
CA ASN A 67 22.04 11.34 -12.51
C ASN A 67 21.54 12.70 -12.00
N GLY A 68 20.92 12.74 -10.82
CA GLY A 68 20.49 13.98 -10.19
C GLY A 68 19.32 14.67 -10.89
N THR A 69 18.54 13.97 -11.73
CA THR A 69 17.42 14.52 -12.50
C THR A 69 16.50 15.37 -11.62
N LYS A 70 16.28 16.64 -12.01
CA LYS A 70 15.55 17.63 -11.18
C LYS A 70 14.13 17.18 -10.84
N ASN A 71 13.43 16.60 -11.82
CA ASN A 71 12.11 16.03 -11.67
C ASN A 71 12.24 14.51 -11.65
N ARG A 72 11.93 13.89 -10.52
CA ARG A 72 12.06 12.44 -10.33
C ARG A 72 11.09 11.96 -9.27
N PHE A 73 10.79 10.67 -9.26
CA PHE A 73 9.90 10.11 -8.26
C PHE A 73 10.34 8.71 -7.82
N LYS A 74 9.72 8.20 -6.75
CA LYS A 74 9.88 6.83 -6.28
C LYS A 74 8.54 6.26 -5.89
N LEU A 75 8.32 5.00 -6.25
CA LEU A 75 7.15 4.22 -5.87
C LEU A 75 7.56 3.18 -4.83
N ARG A 76 6.77 3.07 -3.77
CA ARG A 76 6.96 2.00 -2.78
C ARG A 76 5.67 1.64 -2.06
N LEU A 77 5.59 0.40 -1.63
CA LEU A 77 4.65 -0.04 -0.61
C LEU A 77 5.38 -0.02 0.73
N ARG A 78 4.79 0.59 1.74
CA ARG A 78 5.32 0.62 3.11
C ARG A 78 4.37 -0.12 4.04
N TYR A 79 4.92 -0.99 4.88
CA TYR A 79 4.16 -1.80 5.83
C TYR A 79 5.00 -2.09 7.07
N TYR A 80 4.30 -2.35 8.17
CA TYR A 80 4.89 -2.58 9.50
C TYR A 80 4.61 -3.99 10.02
N SER A 81 3.54 -4.62 9.53
CA SER A 81 3.16 -6.00 9.82
C SER A 81 2.47 -6.61 8.59
N LEU A 82 2.38 -7.95 8.55
CA LEU A 82 1.58 -8.70 7.58
C LEU A 82 0.18 -9.07 8.13
N ASP A 83 -0.18 -8.59 9.32
CA ASP A 83 -1.53 -8.80 9.86
C ASP A 83 -2.59 -8.22 8.92
N ALA A 84 -3.69 -8.93 8.72
CA ALA A 84 -4.76 -8.53 7.80
C ALA A 84 -5.33 -7.12 8.10
N ASN A 85 -5.33 -6.71 9.37
CA ASN A 85 -5.82 -5.42 9.83
C ASN A 85 -4.79 -4.28 9.67
N SER A 86 -3.52 -4.61 9.42
CA SER A 86 -2.46 -3.60 9.27
C SER A 86 -2.48 -3.03 7.85
N PRO A 87 -2.51 -1.69 7.67
CA PRO A 87 -2.50 -1.08 6.34
C PRO A 87 -1.16 -1.25 5.62
N VAL A 88 -1.23 -1.52 4.31
CA VAL A 88 -0.12 -1.31 3.38
C VAL A 88 -0.28 0.04 2.72
N PHE A 89 0.74 0.89 2.83
CA PHE A 89 0.71 2.22 2.26
C PHE A 89 1.41 2.28 0.91
N PHE A 90 0.65 2.56 -0.13
CA PHE A 90 1.18 2.87 -1.46
C PHE A 90 1.63 4.32 -1.44
N GLU A 91 2.94 4.56 -1.56
CA GLU A 91 3.54 5.88 -1.42
C GLU A 91 4.23 6.32 -2.71
N ILE A 92 4.00 7.57 -3.10
CA ILE A 92 4.73 8.28 -4.14
C ILE A 92 5.56 9.36 -3.46
N LYS A 93 6.89 9.32 -3.62
CA LYS A 93 7.78 10.42 -3.22
C LYS A 93 8.30 11.10 -4.47
N ARG A 94 7.80 12.30 -4.76
CA ARG A 94 8.19 13.10 -5.93
C ARG A 94 9.12 14.22 -5.50
N ARG A 95 10.12 14.50 -6.32
CA ARG A 95 10.89 15.73 -6.29
C ARG A 95 10.57 16.50 -7.58
N MET A 96 10.10 17.72 -7.44
CA MET A 96 9.88 18.66 -8.55
C MET A 96 10.75 19.89 -8.29
N ASN A 97 11.83 20.03 -9.04
CA ASN A 97 12.90 20.99 -8.74
C ASN A 97 13.40 20.86 -7.28
N ASN A 98 13.08 21.85 -6.43
CA ASN A 98 13.44 21.91 -5.02
C ASN A 98 12.33 21.45 -4.07
N CYS A 99 11.13 21.18 -4.58
CA CYS A 99 10.00 20.75 -3.76
C CYS A 99 9.94 19.21 -3.69
N ILE A 100 9.71 18.67 -2.49
CA ILE A 100 9.46 17.25 -2.27
C ILE A 100 8.00 17.07 -1.88
N LEU A 101 7.24 16.36 -2.72
CA LEU A 101 5.86 16.01 -2.45
C LEU A 101 5.76 14.53 -2.09
N LYS A 102 5.05 14.22 -1.01
CA LYS A 102 4.69 12.86 -0.63
C LYS A 102 3.17 12.69 -0.71
N GLN A 103 2.73 11.70 -1.47
CA GLN A 103 1.34 11.24 -1.49
C GLN A 103 1.30 9.78 -1.06
N ARG A 104 0.24 9.38 -0.33
CA ARG A 104 0.04 7.97 0.06
C ARG A 104 -1.43 7.63 0.20
N GLY A 105 -1.79 6.40 -0.14
CA GLY A 105 -3.07 5.78 0.20
C GLY A 105 -2.81 4.51 1.01
N GLY A 106 -3.52 4.34 2.13
CA GLY A 106 -3.45 3.13 2.96
C GLY A 106 -4.49 2.12 2.49
N VAL A 107 -4.05 0.92 2.14
CA VAL A 107 -4.84 -0.17 1.56
C VAL A 107 -4.87 -1.36 2.52
N ARG A 108 -6.01 -2.03 2.62
CA ARG A 108 -6.18 -3.26 3.39
C ARG A 108 -5.42 -4.41 2.74
N GLN A 109 -4.75 -5.23 3.54
CA GLN A 109 -4.00 -6.39 3.04
C GLN A 109 -4.92 -7.51 2.56
N SER A 110 -6.00 -7.73 3.30
CA SER A 110 -7.04 -8.69 2.97
C SER A 110 -8.41 -8.05 3.13
N MET A 111 -9.31 -8.32 2.19
CA MET A 111 -10.71 -7.89 2.25
C MET A 111 -11.57 -9.05 2.74
N PRO A 112 -12.47 -8.83 3.71
CA PRO A 112 -13.48 -9.83 4.05
C PRO A 112 -14.41 -10.07 2.85
N PRO A 113 -15.06 -11.24 2.75
CA PRO A 113 -16.01 -11.55 1.67
C PRO A 113 -17.33 -10.76 1.77
N GLN A 114 -17.46 -9.86 2.75
CA GLN A 114 -18.69 -9.11 3.01
C GLN A 114 -18.99 -8.08 1.91
N PHE A 115 -20.28 -7.95 1.60
CA PHE A 115 -20.83 -6.90 0.75
C PHE A 115 -20.77 -5.53 1.42
N SER A 116 -20.43 -4.53 0.60
CA SER A 116 -20.53 -3.11 0.90
C SER A 116 -21.48 -2.43 -0.09
N CYS A 117 -21.86 -1.18 0.18
CA CYS A 117 -22.70 -0.40 -0.74
C CYS A 117 -22.09 -0.24 -2.15
N ASP A 118 -20.75 -0.26 -2.23
CA ASP A 118 -19.97 -0.08 -3.45
C ASP A 118 -20.01 -1.33 -4.36
N ASP A 119 -20.41 -2.49 -3.83
CA ASP A 119 -20.47 -3.74 -4.59
C ASP A 119 -21.62 -3.78 -5.60
N PHE A 120 -22.72 -3.07 -5.35
CA PHE A 120 -23.94 -3.17 -6.17
C PHE A 120 -23.89 -2.25 -7.40
N ILE A 121 -22.95 -2.45 -8.31
CA ILE A 121 -22.61 -1.51 -9.38
C ILE A 121 -23.76 -1.16 -10.34
N HIS A 122 -24.74 -2.06 -10.57
CA HIS A 122 -25.89 -1.79 -11.44
C HIS A 122 -27.25 -2.11 -10.78
N LEU A 123 -27.68 -1.23 -9.88
CA LEU A 123 -28.84 -1.45 -9.01
C LEU A 123 -30.18 -1.74 -9.73
N PRO A 124 -30.57 -1.04 -10.82
CA PRO A 124 -31.84 -1.34 -11.50
C PRO A 124 -31.90 -2.72 -12.17
N ALA A 125 -30.80 -3.14 -12.81
CA ALA A 125 -30.68 -4.48 -13.40
C ALA A 125 -30.68 -5.57 -12.32
N LEU A 126 -30.03 -5.31 -11.17
CA LEU A 126 -30.07 -6.22 -10.03
C LEU A 126 -31.50 -6.41 -9.53
N ALA A 127 -32.23 -5.30 -9.33
CA ALA A 127 -33.61 -5.34 -8.89
C ALA A 127 -34.49 -6.13 -9.86
N LYS A 128 -34.35 -5.91 -11.17
CA LYS A 128 -35.05 -6.68 -12.20
C LYS A 128 -34.76 -8.19 -12.09
N LYS A 129 -33.50 -8.59 -11.95
CA LYS A 129 -33.11 -10.00 -11.82
C LYS A 129 -33.58 -10.65 -10.52
N LEU A 130 -33.60 -9.90 -9.42
CA LEU A 130 -34.07 -10.39 -8.11
C LEU A 130 -35.59 -10.57 -8.08
N LEU A 131 -36.33 -9.67 -8.73
CA LEU A 131 -37.80 -9.69 -8.77
C LEU A 131 -38.37 -10.61 -9.85
N ASP A 132 -37.56 -11.03 -10.83
CA ASP A 132 -37.98 -11.93 -11.90
C ASP A 132 -38.34 -13.33 -11.34
N PRO A 133 -39.62 -13.76 -11.42
CA PRO A 133 -40.04 -15.07 -10.95
C PRO A 133 -39.38 -16.23 -11.72
N ALA A 134 -38.92 -15.98 -12.96
CA ALA A 134 -38.23 -16.97 -13.77
C ALA A 134 -36.75 -17.15 -13.39
N ASN A 135 -36.18 -16.26 -12.56
CA ASN A 135 -34.83 -16.40 -12.05
C ASN A 135 -34.82 -17.17 -10.72
N PRO A 136 -34.41 -18.46 -10.70
CA PRO A 136 -34.45 -19.26 -9.48
C PRO A 136 -33.53 -18.73 -8.37
N ALA A 137 -32.33 -18.23 -8.71
CA ALA A 137 -31.44 -17.64 -7.71
C ALA A 137 -31.97 -16.30 -7.20
N GLY A 138 -32.53 -15.47 -8.09
CA GLY A 138 -33.19 -14.22 -7.73
C GLY A 138 -34.32 -14.46 -6.72
N LYS A 139 -35.23 -15.38 -7.03
CA LYS A 139 -36.32 -15.82 -6.15
C LYS A 139 -35.81 -16.35 -4.80
N PHE A 140 -34.76 -17.18 -4.82
CA PHE A 140 -34.18 -17.75 -3.60
C PHE A 140 -33.61 -16.68 -2.67
N LEU A 141 -32.88 -15.70 -3.21
CA LEU A 141 -32.28 -14.61 -2.44
C LEU A 141 -33.34 -13.61 -1.99
N LEU A 142 -34.29 -13.25 -2.87
CA LEU A 142 -35.39 -12.33 -2.55
C LEU A 142 -36.17 -12.80 -1.32
N ALA A 143 -36.41 -14.11 -1.19
CA ALA A 143 -37.10 -14.70 -0.03
C ALA A 143 -36.34 -14.53 1.31
N ARG A 144 -35.03 -14.24 1.27
CA ARG A 144 -34.16 -14.05 2.43
C ARG A 144 -33.88 -12.57 2.73
N LEU A 145 -34.36 -11.65 1.90
CA LEU A 145 -34.25 -10.22 2.15
C LEU A 145 -35.35 -9.73 3.10
N ALA A 146 -35.05 -8.69 3.87
CA ALA A 146 -36.02 -8.07 4.76
C ALA A 146 -37.23 -7.53 3.98
N SER A 147 -38.39 -7.40 4.63
CA SER A 147 -39.62 -6.84 4.03
C SER A 147 -39.37 -5.46 3.42
N GLU A 148 -38.63 -4.61 4.12
CA GLU A 148 -38.35 -3.24 3.71
C GLU A 148 -37.46 -3.22 2.45
N THR A 149 -36.42 -4.06 2.41
CA THR A 149 -35.53 -4.20 1.25
C THR A 149 -36.31 -4.65 0.02
N ARG A 150 -37.23 -5.61 0.17
CA ARG A 150 -38.10 -6.08 -0.92
C ARG A 150 -39.01 -4.97 -1.45
N SER A 151 -39.63 -4.18 -0.57
CA SER A 151 -40.46 -3.05 -0.95
C SER A 151 -39.68 -1.99 -1.71
N MET A 152 -38.43 -1.69 -1.29
CA MET A 152 -37.56 -0.74 -1.97
C MET A 152 -37.08 -1.24 -3.34
N LEU A 153 -36.80 -2.54 -3.48
CA LEU A 153 -36.46 -3.14 -4.79
C LEU A 153 -37.58 -2.95 -5.81
N ALA A 154 -38.86 -3.06 -5.39
CA ALA A 154 -40.01 -2.92 -6.28
C ALA A 154 -40.17 -1.51 -6.86
N VAL A 155 -39.64 -0.48 -6.19
CA VAL A 155 -39.67 0.92 -6.64
C VAL A 155 -38.29 1.44 -7.09
N CYS A 156 -37.29 0.55 -7.18
CA CYS A 156 -35.93 0.89 -7.55
C CYS A 156 -35.87 1.58 -8.92
N GLY A 157 -35.17 2.71 -9.00
CA GLY A 157 -35.07 3.53 -10.22
C GLY A 157 -36.16 4.61 -10.38
N ASN A 158 -37.19 4.63 -9.53
CA ASN A 158 -38.29 5.61 -9.60
C ASN A 158 -38.22 6.73 -8.53
N GLY A 159 -37.18 6.79 -7.70
CA GLY A 159 -36.99 7.90 -6.77
C GLY A 159 -35.89 7.70 -5.72
N GLY A 160 -34.80 8.47 -5.83
CA GLY A 160 -33.93 9.00 -4.77
C GLY A 160 -33.35 8.14 -3.64
N GLN A 161 -33.75 6.88 -3.43
CA GLN A 161 -33.42 6.06 -2.25
C GLN A 161 -32.35 4.99 -2.51
N ASP A 162 -31.66 5.04 -3.65
CA ASP A 162 -30.67 4.04 -4.06
C ASP A 162 -29.55 3.85 -3.04
N ALA A 163 -29.15 4.91 -2.34
CA ALA A 163 -28.11 4.83 -1.30
C ALA A 163 -28.58 3.99 -0.09
N GLU A 164 -29.83 4.20 0.36
CA GLU A 164 -30.40 3.42 1.45
C GLU A 164 -30.65 1.97 1.01
N LEU A 165 -31.13 1.76 -0.23
CA LEU A 165 -31.33 0.43 -0.78
C LEU A 165 -30.00 -0.36 -0.83
N ARG A 166 -28.90 0.26 -1.27
CA ARG A 166 -27.56 -0.36 -1.25
C ARG A 166 -27.12 -0.77 0.15
N GLN A 167 -27.38 0.08 1.15
CA GLN A 167 -27.03 -0.21 2.54
C GLN A 167 -27.81 -1.41 3.08
N ARG A 168 -29.11 -1.49 2.76
CA ARG A 168 -29.97 -2.61 3.16
C ARG A 168 -29.61 -3.89 2.44
N LEU A 169 -29.36 -3.83 1.13
CA LEU A 169 -28.88 -4.98 0.35
C LEU A 169 -27.55 -5.51 0.90
N ALA A 170 -26.60 -4.63 1.23
CA ALA A 170 -25.34 -5.05 1.85
C ALA A 170 -25.59 -5.83 3.15
N LYS A 171 -26.45 -5.31 4.02
CA LYS A 171 -26.82 -5.97 5.28
C LYS A 171 -27.48 -7.34 5.05
N ASP A 172 -28.49 -7.40 4.20
CA ASP A 172 -29.26 -8.64 3.98
C ASP A 172 -28.42 -9.70 3.27
N PHE A 173 -27.63 -9.31 2.26
CA PHE A 173 -26.72 -10.25 1.58
C PHE A 173 -25.64 -10.77 2.52
N ASN A 174 -25.11 -9.94 3.41
CA ASN A 174 -24.16 -10.39 4.44
C ASN A 174 -24.79 -11.39 5.42
N ALA A 175 -26.07 -11.26 5.74
CA ALA A 175 -26.78 -12.27 6.52
C ALA A 175 -26.90 -13.61 5.77
N VAL A 176 -27.08 -13.57 4.44
CA VAL A 176 -27.05 -14.77 3.59
C VAL A 176 -25.65 -15.39 3.55
N LEU A 177 -24.59 -14.59 3.50
CA LEU A 177 -23.21 -15.09 3.48
C LEU A 177 -22.88 -15.97 4.69
N GLY A 178 -23.26 -15.52 5.88
CA GLY A 178 -23.04 -16.25 7.14
C GLY A 178 -23.90 -17.50 7.35
N GLY A 179 -24.79 -17.81 6.39
CA GLY A 179 -25.64 -18.99 6.42
C GLY A 179 -24.94 -20.28 5.95
N PRO A 180 -25.72 -21.37 5.77
CA PRO A 180 -25.22 -22.60 5.16
C PRO A 180 -24.70 -22.37 3.72
N ALA A 181 -23.92 -23.31 3.20
CA ALA A 181 -23.42 -23.24 1.84
C ALA A 181 -24.60 -23.21 0.85
N LEU A 182 -24.65 -22.17 0.00
CA LEU A 182 -25.75 -21.96 -0.93
C LEU A 182 -25.92 -23.13 -1.91
N ILE A 183 -24.82 -23.78 -2.31
CA ILE A 183 -24.84 -24.95 -3.19
C ILE A 183 -25.58 -26.16 -2.58
N GLU A 184 -25.69 -26.23 -1.26
CA GLU A 184 -26.39 -27.29 -0.53
C GLU A 184 -27.84 -26.91 -0.21
N CYS A 185 -28.22 -25.66 -0.41
CA CYS A 185 -29.53 -25.16 -0.04
C CYS A 185 -30.60 -25.55 -1.08
N PRO A 186 -31.72 -26.18 -0.66
CA PRO A 186 -32.82 -26.47 -1.57
C PRO A 186 -33.36 -25.19 -2.23
N GLY A 187 -33.40 -25.20 -3.56
CA GLY A 187 -33.91 -24.09 -4.36
C GLY A 187 -32.89 -23.05 -4.81
N PHE A 188 -31.63 -23.13 -4.38
CA PHE A 188 -30.55 -22.36 -5.02
C PHE A 188 -30.08 -23.11 -6.27
N PRO A 189 -29.99 -22.47 -7.44
CA PRO A 189 -29.62 -23.17 -8.67
C PRO A 189 -28.12 -23.50 -8.69
N ALA A 190 -27.75 -24.54 -9.43
CA ALA A 190 -26.36 -24.86 -9.69
C ALA A 190 -25.69 -23.75 -10.54
N VAL A 191 -24.58 -23.22 -10.04
CA VAL A 191 -23.79 -22.17 -10.72
C VAL A 191 -22.59 -22.82 -11.39
N LYS A 192 -22.63 -22.97 -12.72
CA LYS A 192 -21.52 -23.50 -13.52
C LYS A 192 -20.51 -22.40 -13.83
N SER A 193 -19.51 -22.23 -12.98
CA SER A 193 -18.44 -21.26 -13.18
C SER A 193 -17.07 -21.89 -12.92
N ARG A 194 -16.09 -21.57 -13.79
CA ARG A 194 -14.69 -21.97 -13.60
C ARG A 194 -14.11 -21.46 -12.28
N VAL A 195 -14.58 -20.31 -11.79
CA VAL A 195 -14.13 -19.73 -10.52
C VAL A 195 -14.63 -20.58 -9.36
N VAL A 196 -15.91 -20.96 -9.38
CA VAL A 196 -16.53 -21.84 -8.38
C VAL A 196 -15.86 -23.22 -8.39
N GLU A 197 -15.68 -23.82 -9.58
CA GLU A 197 -15.01 -25.11 -9.72
C GLU A 197 -13.58 -25.09 -9.17
N ARG A 198 -12.82 -24.01 -9.44
CA ARG A 198 -11.46 -23.85 -8.93
C ARG A 198 -11.45 -23.68 -7.41
N PHE A 199 -12.38 -22.92 -6.87
CA PHE A 199 -12.52 -22.72 -5.42
C PHE A 199 -12.79 -24.06 -4.72
N LEU A 200 -13.78 -24.82 -5.19
CA LEU A 200 -14.13 -26.12 -4.63
C LEU A 200 -12.99 -27.14 -4.74
N LYS A 201 -12.23 -27.14 -5.85
CA LYS A 201 -11.05 -27.99 -6.01
C LYS A 201 -9.93 -27.65 -5.01
N ASN A 202 -9.74 -26.38 -4.72
CA ASN A 202 -8.73 -25.91 -3.77
C ASN A 202 -9.17 -26.08 -2.31
N ASP A 203 -10.46 -26.31 -2.08
CA ASP A 203 -11.06 -26.54 -0.76
C ASP A 203 -11.28 -28.02 -0.45
N SER A 204 -10.44 -28.91 -1.01
CA SER A 204 -10.59 -30.37 -0.88
C SER A 204 -10.53 -30.89 0.57
N ASN A 205 -10.18 -30.06 1.55
CA ASN A 205 -10.17 -30.38 2.98
C ASN A 205 -11.24 -29.61 3.80
N GLY A 206 -12.14 -28.84 3.15
CA GLY A 206 -13.20 -28.07 3.82
C GLY A 206 -12.68 -26.98 4.78
N VAL A 207 -11.54 -26.40 4.46
CA VAL A 207 -10.85 -25.41 5.30
C VAL A 207 -11.36 -23.98 5.02
N GLN A 208 -11.93 -23.75 3.83
CA GLN A 208 -12.44 -22.44 3.43
C GLN A 208 -13.83 -22.17 4.04
N SER A 209 -14.15 -20.90 4.30
CA SER A 209 -15.43 -20.52 4.91
C SER A 209 -16.58 -20.52 3.90
N ASN A 210 -17.77 -20.95 4.36
CA ASN A 210 -19.03 -20.85 3.60
C ASN A 210 -19.28 -19.43 3.09
N GLU A 211 -18.92 -18.41 3.87
CA GLU A 211 -19.07 -17.00 3.47
C GLU A 211 -18.35 -16.69 2.15
N ARG A 212 -17.13 -17.22 1.95
CA ARG A 212 -16.37 -17.02 0.72
C ARG A 212 -17.02 -17.71 -0.47
N LEU A 213 -17.43 -18.96 -0.30
CA LEU A 213 -18.13 -19.72 -1.34
C LEU A 213 -19.44 -19.03 -1.72
N ASN A 214 -20.24 -18.65 -0.72
CA ASN A 214 -21.51 -17.95 -0.90
C ASN A 214 -21.32 -16.61 -1.61
N ARG A 215 -20.25 -15.86 -1.28
CA ARG A 215 -19.90 -14.62 -1.96
C ARG A 215 -19.62 -14.86 -3.45
N ILE A 216 -18.78 -15.83 -3.78
CA ILE A 216 -18.47 -16.19 -5.17
C ILE A 216 -19.73 -16.64 -5.92
N LEU A 217 -20.56 -17.50 -5.33
CA LEU A 217 -21.79 -17.99 -5.96
C LEU A 217 -22.76 -16.86 -6.31
N ILE A 218 -22.92 -15.88 -5.40
CA ILE A 218 -23.77 -14.71 -5.64
C ILE A 218 -23.18 -13.86 -6.77
N GLU A 219 -21.87 -13.56 -6.75
CA GLU A 219 -21.23 -12.78 -7.82
C GLU A 219 -21.38 -13.40 -9.20
N GLU A 220 -21.14 -14.71 -9.30
CA GLU A 220 -21.24 -15.46 -10.55
C GLU A 220 -22.69 -15.54 -11.05
N THR A 221 -23.67 -15.42 -10.15
CA THR A 221 -25.09 -15.35 -10.51
C THR A 221 -25.48 -13.97 -11.06
N PHE A 222 -24.94 -12.89 -10.48
CA PHE A 222 -25.27 -11.50 -10.83
C PHE A 222 -24.09 -10.77 -11.46
N GLN A 223 -23.48 -11.43 -12.46
CA GLN A 223 -22.37 -10.87 -13.23
C GLN A 223 -22.81 -9.57 -13.93
N GLY A 224 -22.08 -8.48 -13.65
CA GLY A 224 -22.35 -7.15 -14.20
C GLY A 224 -23.23 -6.27 -13.31
N GLU A 225 -23.98 -6.85 -12.37
CA GLU A 225 -24.72 -6.10 -11.36
C GLU A 225 -23.99 -5.96 -10.03
N ILE A 226 -23.21 -6.99 -9.69
CA ILE A 226 -22.41 -7.08 -8.48
C ILE A 226 -20.93 -7.08 -8.86
N SER A 227 -20.14 -6.32 -8.11
CA SER A 227 -18.69 -6.21 -8.28
C SER A 227 -18.00 -7.49 -7.82
N GLN A 228 -16.99 -7.93 -8.58
CA GLN A 228 -16.15 -9.06 -8.19
C GLN A 228 -15.38 -8.75 -6.91
N TRP A 229 -15.43 -9.64 -5.92
CA TRP A 229 -14.69 -9.55 -4.67
C TRP A 229 -13.20 -9.80 -4.91
N ILE A 230 -12.39 -8.91 -4.35
CA ILE A 230 -10.94 -8.96 -4.43
C ILE A 230 -10.39 -9.21 -3.04
N GLU A 231 -10.03 -10.46 -2.75
CA GLU A 231 -9.51 -10.86 -1.44
C GLU A 231 -8.19 -10.14 -1.09
N ASN A 232 -7.29 -9.95 -2.06
CA ASN A 232 -6.00 -9.29 -1.88
C ASN A 232 -5.89 -8.02 -2.75
N PRO A 233 -6.33 -6.85 -2.23
CA PRO A 233 -6.22 -5.59 -2.95
C PRO A 233 -4.78 -5.19 -3.26
N VAL A 234 -3.83 -5.56 -2.39
CA VAL A 234 -2.42 -5.16 -2.56
C VAL A 234 -1.85 -5.81 -3.82
N GLU A 235 -2.02 -7.12 -3.97
CA GLU A 235 -1.60 -7.84 -5.17
C GLU A 235 -2.35 -7.33 -6.42
N PHE A 236 -3.67 -7.13 -6.30
CA PHE A 236 -4.50 -6.61 -7.38
C PHE A 236 -3.97 -5.25 -7.91
N LEU A 237 -3.62 -4.32 -7.02
CA LEU A 237 -3.05 -3.02 -7.39
C LEU A 237 -1.63 -3.12 -7.94
N LEU A 238 -0.78 -3.98 -7.38
CA LEU A 238 0.58 -4.20 -7.88
C LEU A 238 0.58 -4.75 -9.30
N ARG A 239 -0.44 -5.52 -9.68
CA ARG A 239 -0.66 -5.99 -11.05
C ARG A 239 -1.16 -4.90 -12.02
N GLY A 240 -1.29 -3.65 -11.55
CA GLY A 240 -1.67 -2.49 -12.36
C GLY A 240 -3.18 -2.28 -12.50
N ASN A 241 -4.01 -3.02 -11.76
CA ASN A 241 -5.45 -2.75 -11.78
C ASN A 241 -5.77 -1.42 -11.08
N TYR A 242 -6.90 -0.81 -11.46
CA TYR A 242 -7.34 0.46 -10.88
C TYR A 242 -7.90 0.30 -9.46
N PRO A 243 -7.64 1.26 -8.56
CA PRO A 243 -8.10 1.20 -7.19
C PRO A 243 -9.61 1.39 -7.06
N ARG A 244 -10.20 0.70 -6.09
CA ARG A 244 -11.57 0.91 -5.61
C ARG A 244 -11.56 1.59 -4.24
N ARG A 245 -12.65 2.29 -3.91
CA ARG A 245 -12.73 3.11 -2.68
C ARG A 245 -12.78 2.26 -1.41
N ASP A 246 -13.36 1.08 -1.49
CA ASP A 246 -13.48 0.08 -0.43
C ASP A 246 -12.12 -0.52 -0.02
N PHE A 247 -11.12 -0.53 -0.91
CA PHE A 247 -9.76 -0.99 -0.60
C PHE A 247 -9.07 -0.12 0.46
N LEU A 248 -9.46 1.15 0.59
CA LEU A 248 -8.83 2.11 1.47
C LEU A 248 -9.19 1.84 2.94
N VAL A 249 -8.20 1.96 3.82
CA VAL A 249 -8.43 1.99 5.28
C VAL A 249 -9.11 3.30 5.69
N SER A 250 -8.64 4.43 5.14
CA SER A 250 -9.26 5.74 5.30
C SER A 250 -9.91 6.15 3.97
N ARG A 251 -11.24 6.20 3.92
CA ARG A 251 -12.04 6.50 2.73
C ARG A 251 -12.02 7.99 2.33
N THR A 252 -10.90 8.68 2.57
CA THR A 252 -10.73 10.09 2.20
C THR A 252 -10.42 10.25 0.72
N GLU A 253 -10.91 11.33 0.11
CA GLU A 253 -10.64 11.64 -1.30
C GLU A 253 -9.14 11.76 -1.59
N LYS A 254 -8.40 12.38 -0.67
CA LYS A 254 -6.94 12.53 -0.78
C LYS A 254 -6.22 11.18 -0.88
N ALA A 255 -6.66 10.18 -0.12
CA ALA A 255 -6.04 8.85 -0.16
C ALA A 255 -6.40 8.11 -1.46
N PHE A 256 -7.64 8.25 -1.94
CA PHE A 256 -8.08 7.66 -3.20
C PHE A 256 -7.33 8.25 -4.40
N VAL A 257 -7.25 9.59 -4.50
CA VAL A 257 -6.46 10.27 -5.54
C VAL A 257 -4.98 9.90 -5.48
N ALA A 258 -4.43 9.67 -4.29
CA ALA A 258 -3.05 9.19 -4.15
C ALA A 258 -2.85 7.78 -4.75
N LEU A 259 -3.82 6.87 -4.60
CA LEU A 259 -3.78 5.55 -5.23
C LEU A 259 -3.95 5.62 -6.74
N GLN A 260 -4.88 6.44 -7.25
CA GLN A 260 -5.07 6.61 -8.69
C GLN A 260 -3.77 7.11 -9.34
N ARG A 261 -3.15 8.13 -8.77
CA ARG A 261 -1.84 8.61 -9.21
C ARG A 261 -0.76 7.53 -9.10
N PHE A 262 -0.77 6.72 -8.04
CA PHE A 262 0.20 5.65 -7.89
C PHE A 262 0.08 4.66 -9.06
N THR A 263 -1.14 4.25 -9.41
CA THR A 263 -1.43 3.38 -10.56
C THR A 263 -1.01 4.03 -11.88
N GLU A 264 -1.24 5.33 -12.07
CA GLU A 264 -0.76 6.07 -13.25
C GLU A 264 0.76 6.02 -13.39
N TYR A 265 1.52 6.29 -12.32
CA TYR A 265 2.98 6.21 -12.33
C TYR A 265 3.50 4.78 -12.52
N LEU A 266 2.82 3.79 -11.94
CA LEU A 266 3.13 2.38 -12.13
C LEU A 266 3.04 2.01 -13.62
N HIS A 267 1.96 2.41 -14.30
CA HIS A 267 1.80 2.18 -15.74
C HIS A 267 2.80 2.97 -16.58
N ALA A 268 3.03 4.24 -16.24
CA ALA A 268 3.89 5.14 -17.02
C ALA A 268 5.31 4.61 -17.22
N ILE A 269 5.86 3.93 -16.21
CA ILE A 269 7.21 3.35 -16.28
C ILE A 269 7.20 1.82 -16.35
N ARG A 270 6.01 1.20 -16.46
CA ARG A 270 5.83 -0.26 -16.36
C ARG A 270 6.50 -0.83 -15.10
N ALA A 271 6.28 -0.16 -13.98
CA ALA A 271 6.93 -0.48 -12.72
C ALA A 271 6.48 -1.85 -12.21
N ALA A 272 7.42 -2.62 -11.66
CA ALA A 272 7.15 -3.86 -10.96
C ALA A 272 7.93 -3.88 -9.64
N PRO A 273 7.54 -4.71 -8.66
CA PRO A 273 8.33 -4.94 -7.45
C PRO A 273 9.77 -5.32 -7.78
N ARG A 274 10.76 -4.62 -7.21
CA ARG A 274 12.19 -4.92 -7.43
C ARG A 274 12.94 -5.28 -6.16
N VAL A 275 12.80 -4.46 -5.11
CA VAL A 275 13.62 -4.58 -3.90
C VAL A 275 12.79 -4.42 -2.65
N HIS A 276 12.95 -5.37 -1.74
CA HIS A 276 12.47 -5.28 -0.37
C HIS A 276 13.56 -4.67 0.51
N ILE A 277 13.26 -3.55 1.16
CA ILE A 277 14.15 -2.87 2.10
C ILE A 277 13.51 -2.92 3.48
N ALA A 278 14.28 -3.34 4.48
CA ALA A 278 13.90 -3.29 5.88
C ALA A 278 14.93 -2.52 6.71
N TYR A 279 14.49 -1.93 7.82
CA TYR A 279 15.36 -1.26 8.80
C TYR A 279 14.63 -1.15 10.13
N GLU A 280 15.37 -0.96 11.22
CA GLU A 280 14.82 -0.66 12.53
C GLU A 280 14.77 0.86 12.72
N ARG A 281 13.59 1.38 13.07
CA ARG A 281 13.38 2.81 13.27
C ARG A 281 13.10 3.11 14.73
N GLU A 282 13.86 4.04 15.26
CA GLU A 282 13.54 4.78 16.48
C GLU A 282 13.12 6.19 16.08
N ALA A 283 11.99 6.67 16.58
CA ALA A 283 11.40 7.94 16.15
C ALA A 283 10.87 8.79 17.31
N TYR A 284 11.16 10.08 17.22
CA TYR A 284 10.76 11.11 18.16
C TYR A 284 10.00 12.22 17.44
N VAL A 285 8.90 12.69 18.01
CA VAL A 285 7.97 13.63 17.38
C VAL A 285 7.37 14.56 18.44
N ASN A 286 7.01 15.78 18.04
CA ASN A 286 6.23 16.67 18.89
C ASN A 286 4.72 16.51 18.61
N GLU A 287 3.88 17.05 19.50
CA GLU A 287 2.41 16.94 19.43
C GLU A 287 1.82 17.26 18.04
N ASN A 288 2.37 18.28 17.37
CA ASN A 288 1.85 18.75 16.08
C ASN A 288 2.56 18.14 14.84
N ASP A 289 3.47 17.19 15.03
CA ASP A 289 4.34 16.60 13.99
C ASP A 289 5.09 17.67 13.15
N SER A 290 5.30 18.86 13.71
CA SER A 290 6.03 19.95 13.05
C SER A 290 7.54 19.75 13.16
N VAL A 291 8.01 18.95 14.12
CA VAL A 291 9.41 18.55 14.27
C VAL A 291 9.47 17.05 14.57
N ARG A 292 10.37 16.34 13.87
CA ARG A 292 10.57 14.90 14.04
C ARG A 292 12.04 14.55 13.87
N VAL A 293 12.53 13.66 14.72
CA VAL A 293 13.85 13.04 14.63
C VAL A 293 13.68 11.54 14.44
N THR A 294 14.44 10.93 13.54
CA THR A 294 14.47 9.47 13.42
C THR A 294 15.89 8.95 13.33
N LEU A 295 16.14 7.82 14.00
CA LEU A 295 17.36 7.03 13.92
C LEU A 295 17.01 5.71 13.23
N ASP A 296 17.52 5.50 12.02
CA ASP A 296 17.31 4.27 11.27
C ASP A 296 18.58 3.40 11.30
N ARG A 297 18.45 2.18 11.82
CA ARG A 297 19.51 1.19 11.99
C ARG A 297 19.31 -0.02 11.09
N ASN A 298 20.39 -0.77 10.88
CA ASN A 298 20.37 -2.07 10.21
C ASN A 298 19.61 -2.04 8.87
N VAL A 299 19.83 -0.98 8.08
CA VAL A 299 19.24 -0.86 6.74
C VAL A 299 19.74 -2.01 5.90
N ARG A 300 18.81 -2.83 5.44
CA ARG A 300 19.10 -4.07 4.73
C ARG A 300 18.11 -4.31 3.61
N ALA A 301 18.53 -5.04 2.60
CA ALA A 301 17.74 -5.24 1.40
C ALA A 301 17.93 -6.61 0.77
N THR A 302 16.88 -7.11 0.14
CA THR A 302 16.88 -8.31 -0.69
C THR A 302 16.10 -8.06 -1.97
N PRO A 303 16.42 -8.77 -3.07
CA PRO A 303 15.54 -8.81 -4.23
C PRO A 303 14.15 -9.30 -3.84
N ASN A 304 13.11 -8.62 -4.33
CA ASN A 304 11.74 -9.09 -4.25
C ASN A 304 10.96 -8.66 -5.48
N THR A 305 10.75 -9.62 -6.39
CA THR A 305 9.99 -9.47 -7.62
C THR A 305 8.56 -10.01 -7.50
N ALA A 306 8.18 -10.54 -6.34
CA ALA A 306 6.82 -11.00 -6.10
C ALA A 306 5.85 -9.83 -5.95
N PHE A 307 4.61 -10.04 -6.38
CA PHE A 307 3.49 -9.09 -6.23
C PHE A 307 2.87 -9.14 -4.82
N THR A 308 3.65 -9.55 -3.82
CA THR A 308 3.18 -9.73 -2.44
C THR A 308 4.23 -9.19 -1.47
N PRO A 309 3.82 -8.34 -0.49
CA PRO A 309 4.68 -7.96 0.62
C PRO A 309 5.13 -9.17 1.43
N LYS A 310 6.40 -9.16 1.85
CA LYS A 310 6.96 -10.16 2.77
C LYS A 310 7.83 -9.50 3.83
N MET A 311 7.99 -10.13 4.99
CA MET A 311 8.90 -9.64 6.05
C MET A 311 10.21 -10.44 6.09
N GLU A 312 10.15 -11.71 5.69
CA GLU A 312 11.32 -12.57 5.58
C GLU A 312 12.28 -12.11 4.48
N MET A 313 13.57 -12.17 4.79
CA MET A 313 14.66 -11.75 3.92
C MET A 313 15.71 -12.86 3.87
N ASP A 314 15.82 -13.54 2.73
CA ASP A 314 16.91 -14.48 2.45
C ASP A 314 18.19 -13.68 2.16
N ASP A 315 19.27 -13.92 2.90
CA ASP A 315 20.61 -13.32 2.73
C ASP A 315 20.62 -11.79 2.46
N PRO A 316 20.12 -11.00 3.43
CA PRO A 316 19.97 -9.57 3.26
C PRO A 316 21.30 -8.84 3.17
N GLN A 317 21.42 -7.97 2.16
CA GLN A 317 22.58 -7.10 1.98
C GLN A 317 22.39 -5.81 2.75
N TYR A 318 23.38 -5.44 3.55
CA TYR A 318 23.30 -4.28 4.43
C TYR A 318 23.83 -3.02 3.74
N SER A 319 23.14 -1.91 3.98
CA SER A 319 23.57 -0.57 3.59
C SER A 319 23.87 0.24 4.84
N TYR A 320 24.88 1.11 4.76
CA TYR A 320 25.28 2.06 5.81
C TYR A 320 25.81 1.45 7.12
N ARG A 321 25.89 0.12 7.28
CA ARG A 321 26.53 -0.47 8.47
C ARG A 321 28.01 -0.06 8.59
N PRO A 322 28.54 0.16 9.81
CA PRO A 322 27.86 0.11 11.12
C PRO A 322 27.18 1.45 11.53
N MET A 323 27.00 2.39 10.59
CA MET A 323 26.44 3.71 10.86
C MET A 323 24.91 3.69 11.02
N VAL A 324 24.39 4.68 11.74
CA VAL A 324 22.98 5.00 11.90
C VAL A 324 22.62 6.20 11.04
N ILE A 325 21.47 6.13 10.36
CA ILE A 325 20.95 7.28 9.61
C ILE A 325 20.13 8.14 10.57
N LEU A 326 20.61 9.34 10.88
CA LEU A 326 19.85 10.37 11.57
C LEU A 326 19.09 11.20 10.52
N GLU A 327 17.76 11.26 10.61
CA GLU A 327 16.92 12.17 9.82
C GLU A 327 16.32 13.24 10.75
N LEU A 328 16.60 14.52 10.48
CA LEU A 328 15.99 15.68 11.13
C LEU A 328 14.92 16.26 10.21
N LYS A 329 13.68 16.34 10.69
CA LYS A 329 12.53 16.86 9.93
C LYS A 329 11.88 18.00 10.68
N PHE A 330 11.56 19.07 9.97
CA PHE A 330 10.94 20.24 10.56
C PHE A 330 10.11 21.02 9.53
N THR A 331 9.12 21.74 10.04
CA THR A 331 8.31 22.70 9.30
C THR A 331 8.85 24.11 9.55
N ASP A 332 8.79 24.98 8.54
CA ASP A 332 9.17 26.40 8.60
C ASP A 332 10.66 26.65 8.92
N ARG A 333 10.99 27.10 10.13
CA ARG A 333 12.34 27.55 10.51
C ARG A 333 13.14 26.42 11.16
N PHE A 334 14.44 26.37 10.86
CA PHE A 334 15.36 25.41 11.48
C PHE A 334 15.47 25.66 13.00
N PRO A 335 15.05 24.70 13.86
CA PRO A 335 15.05 24.88 15.31
C PRO A 335 16.44 25.16 15.87
N ASN A 336 16.55 26.06 16.86
CA ASN A 336 17.83 26.39 17.49
C ASN A 336 18.48 25.17 18.14
N TRP A 337 17.69 24.31 18.77
CA TRP A 337 18.19 23.08 19.39
C TRP A 337 18.67 22.04 18.37
N PHE A 338 18.20 22.07 17.10
CA PHE A 338 18.83 21.29 16.02
C PHE A 338 20.21 21.83 15.67
N ARG A 339 20.41 23.16 15.68
CA ARG A 339 21.73 23.77 15.48
C ARG A 339 22.70 23.35 16.57
N GLU A 340 22.23 23.34 17.82
CA GLU A 340 23.00 22.86 18.96
C GLU A 340 23.31 21.37 18.84
N LEU A 341 22.32 20.52 18.52
CA LEU A 341 22.53 19.09 18.27
C LEU A 341 23.62 18.86 17.24
N VAL A 342 23.52 19.51 16.07
CA VAL A 342 24.49 19.36 14.99
C VAL A 342 25.89 19.80 15.43
N ARG A 343 25.99 20.89 16.20
CA ARG A 343 27.26 21.42 16.73
C ARG A 343 27.87 20.53 17.81
N VAL A 344 27.08 20.11 18.80
CA VAL A 344 27.52 19.32 19.97
C VAL A 344 28.00 17.95 19.53
N PHE A 345 27.27 17.30 18.62
CA PHE A 345 27.64 15.97 18.13
C PHE A 345 28.56 16.02 16.90
N ASN A 346 28.93 17.22 16.43
CA ASN A 346 29.81 17.47 15.29
C ASN A 346 29.44 16.62 14.05
N VAL A 347 28.16 16.57 13.70
CA VAL A 347 27.66 15.73 12.62
C VAL A 347 27.63 16.49 11.29
N MET A 348 28.12 15.86 10.22
CA MET A 348 28.12 16.44 8.88
C MET A 348 26.91 15.97 8.08
N GLN A 349 26.21 16.92 7.45
CA GLN A 349 25.06 16.60 6.62
C GLN A 349 25.48 15.79 5.40
N ARG A 350 24.79 14.67 5.15
CA ARG A 350 25.01 13.80 3.99
C ARG A 350 23.69 13.25 3.46
N GLY A 351 23.64 12.89 2.18
CA GLY A 351 22.51 12.13 1.65
C GLY A 351 22.49 10.70 2.18
N ALA A 352 21.30 10.15 2.43
CA ALA A 352 21.11 8.72 2.68
C ALA A 352 19.89 8.21 1.89
N ALA A 353 20.14 7.83 0.64
CA ALA A 353 19.16 7.34 -0.30
C ALA A 353 19.05 5.82 -0.21
N LYS A 354 18.33 5.33 0.81
CA LYS A 354 18.14 3.89 1.11
C LYS A 354 17.96 3.02 -0.15
N TYR A 355 17.04 3.39 -1.05
CA TYR A 355 16.82 2.66 -2.31
C TYR A 355 18.10 2.48 -3.16
N VAL A 356 18.80 3.57 -3.43
CA VAL A 356 20.01 3.56 -4.28
C VAL A 356 21.12 2.74 -3.63
N SER A 357 21.39 2.98 -2.35
CA SER A 357 22.45 2.26 -1.64
C SER A 357 22.14 0.77 -1.47
N SER A 358 20.86 0.41 -1.35
CA SER A 358 20.42 -0.99 -1.33
C SER A 358 20.57 -1.67 -2.70
N ILE A 359 20.22 -0.99 -3.79
CA ILE A 359 20.46 -1.49 -5.16
C ILE A 359 21.96 -1.75 -5.38
N GLN A 360 22.80 -0.80 -4.98
CA GLN A 360 24.26 -0.94 -5.08
C GLN A 360 24.78 -2.12 -4.25
N ALA A 361 24.35 -2.24 -2.99
CA ALA A 361 24.76 -3.34 -2.12
C ALA A 361 24.36 -4.72 -2.67
N ILE A 362 23.15 -4.84 -3.23
CA ILE A 362 22.69 -6.06 -3.92
C ILE A 362 23.51 -6.30 -5.20
N GLY A 363 23.73 -5.27 -6.01
CA GLY A 363 24.46 -5.38 -7.28
C GLY A 363 25.91 -5.83 -7.11
N THR A 364 26.55 -5.47 -5.99
CA THR A 364 27.90 -5.92 -5.63
C THR A 364 27.96 -7.30 -4.98
N CYS A 365 26.81 -7.90 -4.65
CA CYS A 365 26.73 -9.22 -4.04
C CYS A 365 26.95 -10.33 -5.09
N PRO A 366 27.95 -11.22 -4.92
CA PRO A 366 28.23 -12.28 -5.89
C PRO A 366 27.07 -13.27 -6.11
N ARG A 367 26.21 -13.46 -5.10
CA ARG A 367 25.08 -14.40 -5.14
C ARG A 367 23.93 -13.90 -6.02
N TYR A 368 23.65 -12.60 -5.98
CA TYR A 368 22.54 -12.01 -6.72
C TYR A 368 22.98 -11.43 -8.06
N GLY A 369 24.03 -10.61 -8.03
CA GLY A 369 24.34 -9.69 -9.12
C GLY A 369 23.20 -8.71 -9.42
N ILE A 370 23.47 -7.73 -10.28
CA ILE A 370 22.49 -6.70 -10.60
C ILE A 370 21.27 -7.22 -11.38
N ARG A 371 21.38 -8.40 -12.00
CA ARG A 371 20.28 -9.07 -12.73
C ARG A 371 19.15 -9.55 -11.83
N ALA A 372 19.40 -9.78 -10.54
CA ALA A 372 18.37 -10.24 -9.60
C ALA A 372 17.26 -9.22 -9.33
N ILE A 373 17.47 -7.96 -9.71
CA ILE A 373 16.58 -6.82 -9.43
C ILE A 373 16.07 -6.12 -10.70
N GLY A 374 16.53 -6.51 -11.89
CA GLY A 374 16.18 -5.90 -13.17
C GLY A 374 17.23 -6.17 -14.26
N ALA A 375 16.90 -5.92 -15.53
CA ALA A 375 17.85 -6.02 -16.62
C ALA A 375 18.59 -4.69 -16.80
N ILE A 376 19.91 -4.69 -16.61
CA ILE A 376 20.74 -3.62 -17.14
C ILE A 376 21.07 -4.02 -18.58
N THR A 377 20.42 -3.41 -19.57
CA THR A 377 21.14 -3.12 -20.81
C THR A 377 22.13 -2.02 -20.47
N PRO A 378 23.46 -2.26 -20.55
CA PRO A 378 24.40 -1.18 -20.41
C PRO A 378 24.08 -0.18 -21.52
N VAL A 379 23.69 1.04 -21.14
CA VAL A 379 23.79 2.16 -22.07
C VAL A 379 25.29 2.32 -22.29
N VAL A 380 25.79 1.78 -23.39
CA VAL A 380 27.12 2.11 -23.89
C VAL A 380 27.04 3.60 -24.19
N LEU A 381 27.62 4.43 -23.33
CA LEU A 381 28.03 5.76 -23.72
C LEU A 381 29.21 5.52 -24.66
N GLU A 382 28.95 5.49 -25.97
CA GLU A 382 30.01 5.69 -26.95
C GLU A 382 30.53 7.12 -26.72
N GLU A 383 31.63 7.22 -25.98
CA GLU A 383 32.47 8.41 -26.02
C GLU A 383 33.03 8.51 -27.44
N SER A 384 32.36 9.30 -28.29
CA SER A 384 32.94 9.80 -29.52
C SER A 384 34.01 10.84 -29.16
N PHE A 385 35.18 10.39 -28.71
CA PHE A 385 36.41 11.14 -28.90
C PHE A 385 36.78 11.01 -30.38
N ASN A 386 36.29 11.95 -31.19
CA ASN A 386 36.98 12.25 -32.44
C ASN A 386 38.25 13.02 -32.06
N ASP A 387 39.36 12.29 -32.03
CA ASP A 387 40.66 12.88 -32.31
C ASP A 387 40.57 13.54 -33.68
N VAL A 388 40.79 14.85 -33.71
CA VAL A 388 41.08 15.60 -34.93
C VAL A 388 42.52 16.03 -34.79
N ASP A 389 43.36 15.44 -35.65
CA ASP A 389 44.73 15.88 -35.97
C ASP A 389 44.80 17.36 -36.35
#